data_AF-A0A9K3KS75-F1
#
_entry.id   AF-A0A9K3KS75-F1
#
_cell.length_a   1.000
_cell.length_b   1.000
_cell.length_c   1.000
_cell.angle_alpha   90.00
_cell.angle_beta   90.00
_cell.angle_gamma   90.00
#
_symmetry.space_group_name_H-M   'P 1'
#
loop_
_entity.id
_entity.type
_entity.pdbx_description
1 polymer ?
#
loop_
_entity_poly.entity_id
_entity_poly.type
_entity_poly.pdbx_seq_one_letter_code
_entity_poly.pdbx_strand_id
1 'polypeptide(L)'
;MTTFSLQMPTPSVVLTLTPLTLRERSQNLLMIGPPPALKEDKNERPFETVDNPGGWDRYYFVPRFDKKTGLYQHHSTPTKCRPCPPDPERDGLRTCNGWVFYYQDWKLVDSWKQSSFSFLPEDAPVPVYRIGSTPSDPLPSSRKGCLNYNLLRQMGLSKSRLKRHDPLFFLQLLLPICRPDASDIEQDPRLPYYSNIMTWSQSYATKLGLGGSFGHKFKEVMIPELVRFDGALIRDGLLGGATDGAIYRRWKPDDAGYDQYIGASLTHTRFLQLKRVWKLNDNQEAKKRGEEGYDPA
;
A
#
# COMPACT_ATOMS: atom_id res chain seq x y z
N MET A 1 35.71 -10.61 64.43
CA MET A 1 36.15 -11.51 63.35
C MET A 1 35.29 -11.23 62.15
N THR A 2 35.93 -10.71 61.13
CA THR A 2 35.37 -10.12 59.91
C THR A 2 35.15 -11.22 58.88
N THR A 3 33.92 -11.38 58.38
CA THR A 3 33.66 -12.22 57.20
C THR A 3 33.41 -11.30 56.00
N PHE A 4 34.36 -11.34 55.07
CA PHE A 4 34.33 -10.63 53.79
C PHE A 4 33.28 -11.24 52.85
N SER A 5 32.43 -10.40 52.26
CA SER A 5 31.65 -10.75 51.06
C SER A 5 32.34 -10.11 49.84
N LEU A 6 32.87 -10.93 48.95
CA LEU A 6 33.44 -10.53 47.67
C LEU A 6 32.31 -10.32 46.66
N GLN A 7 31.89 -9.06 46.48
CA GLN A 7 31.02 -8.66 45.37
C GLN A 7 31.90 -8.35 44.16
N MET A 8 31.90 -9.22 43.15
CA MET A 8 32.54 -8.97 41.86
C MET A 8 31.80 -7.84 41.12
N PRO A 9 32.49 -6.83 40.57
CA PRO A 9 31.83 -5.79 39.77
C PRO A 9 31.49 -6.33 38.38
N THR A 10 30.20 -6.41 38.06
CA THR A 10 29.75 -6.53 36.66
C THR A 10 30.02 -5.21 35.94
N PRO A 11 30.74 -5.19 34.80
CA PRO A 11 30.93 -3.96 34.04
C PRO A 11 29.61 -3.57 33.36
N SER A 12 28.99 -2.50 33.86
CA SER A 12 27.92 -1.80 33.16
C SER A 12 28.51 -1.11 31.94
N VAL A 13 28.39 -1.73 30.76
CA VAL A 13 28.67 -1.07 29.48
C VAL A 13 27.54 -0.06 29.26
N VAL A 14 27.80 1.20 29.59
CA VAL A 14 26.93 2.31 29.20
C VAL A 14 27.13 2.52 27.70
N LEU A 15 26.23 1.97 26.88
CA LEU A 15 26.12 2.34 25.48
C LEU A 15 25.59 3.78 25.40
N THR A 16 26.49 4.75 25.37
CA THR A 16 26.16 6.13 24.99
C THR A 16 25.86 6.16 23.48
N LEU A 17 24.63 5.81 23.12
CA LEU A 17 24.11 6.08 21.79
C LEU A 17 23.92 7.59 21.66
N THR A 18 24.88 8.26 21.01
CA THR A 18 24.66 9.62 20.54
C THR A 18 23.43 9.63 19.63
N PRO A 19 22.51 10.58 19.78
CA PRO A 19 21.35 10.68 18.92
C PRO A 19 21.81 11.11 17.53
N LEU A 20 22.06 10.14 16.64
CA LEU A 20 22.18 10.38 15.21
C LEU A 20 20.88 11.02 14.72
N THR A 21 21.02 12.09 13.96
CA THR A 21 19.92 12.82 13.34
C THR A 21 19.12 11.89 12.41
N LEU A 22 17.84 12.20 12.19
CA LEU A 22 17.00 11.39 11.29
C LEU A 22 17.59 11.30 9.86
N ARG A 23 18.38 12.30 9.46
CA ARG A 23 19.14 12.31 8.20
C ARG A 23 20.14 11.16 8.15
N GLU A 24 20.98 11.04 9.17
CA GLU A 24 21.99 9.96 9.30
C GLU A 24 21.32 8.59 9.45
N ARG A 25 20.20 8.51 10.18
CA ARG A 25 19.42 7.27 10.31
C ARG A 25 18.76 6.85 8.99
N SER A 26 18.22 7.79 8.21
CA SER A 26 17.62 7.48 6.89
C SER A 26 18.67 7.05 5.87
N GLN A 27 19.87 7.67 5.90
CA GLN A 27 21.00 7.27 5.07
C GLN A 27 21.48 5.85 5.42
N ASN A 28 21.56 5.54 6.72
CA ASN A 28 21.98 4.22 7.19
C ASN A 28 20.92 3.12 7.01
N LEU A 29 19.62 3.45 7.13
CA LEU A 29 18.53 2.46 7.05
C LEU A 29 18.19 2.08 5.60
N LEU A 30 18.38 3.00 4.65
CA LEU A 30 18.02 2.77 3.23
C LEU A 30 19.19 2.24 2.39
N MET A 31 20.39 2.05 2.95
CA MET A 31 21.59 1.66 2.19
C MET A 31 21.77 2.52 0.92
N ILE A 32 21.38 3.81 0.99
CA ILE A 32 21.48 4.70 -0.15
C ILE A 32 22.95 5.08 -0.25
N GLY A 33 23.65 4.40 -1.16
CA GLY A 33 25.01 4.78 -1.54
C GLY A 33 25.08 6.26 -1.98
N PRO A 34 26.28 6.83 -2.09
CA PRO A 34 26.44 8.21 -2.54
C PRO A 34 25.65 8.46 -3.83
N PRO A 35 25.12 9.68 -4.03
CA PRO A 35 24.27 9.97 -5.16
C PRO A 35 25.06 9.69 -6.45
N PRO A 36 24.41 9.18 -7.51
CA PRO A 36 25.11 8.84 -8.74
C PRO A 36 25.93 10.02 -9.27
N ALA A 37 27.16 9.74 -9.70
CA ALA A 37 27.99 10.75 -10.35
C ALA A 37 27.29 11.32 -11.59
N LEU A 38 27.52 12.62 -11.84
CA LEU A 38 26.99 13.32 -13.02
C LEU A 38 27.53 12.64 -14.29
N LYS A 39 26.64 12.30 -15.23
CA LYS A 39 27.01 11.70 -16.51
C LYS A 39 27.07 12.74 -17.63
N GLU A 40 28.14 13.52 -17.64
CA GLU A 40 28.39 14.56 -18.65
C GLU A 40 28.45 13.95 -20.06
N ASP A 41 28.97 12.73 -20.19
CA ASP A 41 29.02 11.95 -21.44
C ASP A 41 27.64 11.70 -22.06
N LYS A 42 26.56 11.83 -21.26
CA LYS A 42 25.18 11.63 -21.68
C LYS A 42 24.36 12.91 -21.73
N ASN A 43 25.03 14.07 -21.71
CA ASN A 43 24.40 15.39 -21.62
C ASN A 43 23.51 15.57 -20.37
N GLU A 44 23.84 14.89 -19.27
CA GLU A 44 23.16 15.13 -17.99
C GLU A 44 23.45 16.55 -17.50
N ARG A 45 22.41 17.27 -17.10
CA ARG A 45 22.55 18.62 -16.54
C ARG A 45 23.00 18.56 -15.07
N PRO A 46 23.87 19.48 -14.60
CA PRO A 46 24.18 19.61 -13.18
C PRO A 46 22.91 19.77 -12.35
N PHE A 47 22.85 19.11 -11.19
CA PHE A 47 21.62 18.99 -10.40
C PHE A 47 21.07 20.36 -9.96
N GLU A 48 21.96 21.32 -9.72
CA GLU A 48 21.66 22.70 -9.34
C GLU A 48 20.88 23.46 -10.42
N THR A 49 21.01 23.03 -11.68
CA THR A 49 20.32 23.63 -12.83
C THR A 49 19.00 22.94 -13.19
N VAL A 50 18.69 21.84 -12.48
CA VAL A 50 17.48 21.06 -12.72
C VAL A 50 16.29 21.77 -12.07
N ASP A 51 15.19 21.86 -12.82
CA ASP A 51 13.92 22.37 -12.30
C ASP A 51 13.40 21.49 -11.15
N ASN A 52 13.61 21.94 -9.91
CA ASN A 52 13.32 21.21 -8.68
C ASN A 52 12.52 22.11 -7.70
N PRO A 53 11.26 22.46 -8.03
CA PRO A 53 10.47 23.39 -7.22
C PRO A 53 10.10 22.81 -5.84
N GLY A 54 10.19 21.49 -5.66
CA GLY A 54 9.91 20.81 -4.39
C GLY A 54 11.12 20.64 -3.48
N GLY A 55 12.31 21.08 -3.90
CA GLY A 55 13.54 20.94 -3.11
C GLY A 55 13.89 19.48 -2.80
N TRP A 56 13.55 18.55 -3.71
CA TRP A 56 13.85 17.13 -3.50
C TRP A 56 15.36 16.88 -3.55
N ASP A 57 15.82 15.94 -2.74
CA ASP A 57 17.21 15.54 -2.74
C ASP A 57 17.56 14.72 -4.00
N ARG A 58 18.81 14.85 -4.48
CA ARG A 58 19.39 14.11 -5.61
C ARG A 58 19.28 12.60 -5.45
N TYR A 59 19.14 12.09 -4.22
CA TYR A 59 18.90 10.67 -3.98
C TYR A 59 17.56 10.15 -4.52
N TYR A 60 16.53 10.99 -4.54
CA TYR A 60 15.17 10.57 -4.93
C TYR A 60 14.71 11.21 -6.24
N PHE A 61 15.23 12.39 -6.56
CA PHE A 61 14.99 13.04 -7.84
C PHE A 61 16.18 12.76 -8.76
N VAL A 62 16.04 11.73 -9.60
CA VAL A 62 17.15 11.12 -10.34
C VAL A 62 17.02 11.33 -11.85
N PRO A 63 18.14 11.39 -12.59
CA PRO A 63 18.13 11.55 -14.04
C PRO A 63 17.51 10.32 -14.73
N ARG A 64 16.76 10.58 -15.79
CA ARG A 64 16.21 9.60 -16.71
C ARG A 64 16.87 9.76 -18.07
N PHE A 65 17.25 8.62 -18.62
CA PHE A 65 17.91 8.52 -19.92
C PHE A 65 16.98 7.81 -20.90
N ASP A 66 17.03 8.24 -22.15
CA ASP A 66 16.35 7.57 -23.24
C ASP A 66 16.91 6.16 -23.42
N LYS A 67 16.05 5.15 -23.59
CA LYS A 67 16.49 3.75 -23.74
C LYS A 67 17.18 3.47 -25.08
N LYS A 68 16.86 4.23 -26.13
CA LYS A 68 17.39 4.05 -27.49
C LYS A 68 18.65 4.87 -27.70
N THR A 69 18.62 6.15 -27.33
CA THR A 69 19.76 7.07 -27.56
C THR A 69 20.74 7.12 -26.40
N GLY A 70 20.32 6.70 -25.19
CA GLY A 70 21.13 6.78 -23.98
C GLY A 70 21.32 8.21 -23.44
N LEU A 71 20.77 9.21 -24.12
CA LEU A 71 20.91 10.63 -23.76
C LEU A 71 19.97 11.02 -22.62
N TYR A 72 20.41 12.01 -21.84
CA TYR A 72 19.61 12.61 -20.77
C TYR A 72 18.30 13.19 -21.32
N GLN A 73 17.19 12.92 -20.62
CA GLN A 73 15.90 13.51 -20.93
C GLN A 73 15.44 14.51 -19.87
N HIS A 74 15.40 14.09 -18.59
CA HIS A 74 14.83 14.87 -17.49
C HIS A 74 15.18 14.20 -16.15
N HIS A 75 14.91 14.88 -15.03
CA HIS A 75 14.86 14.26 -13.72
C HIS A 75 13.41 13.89 -13.33
N SER A 76 13.25 12.81 -12.58
CA SER A 76 11.94 12.36 -12.09
C SER A 76 12.05 11.75 -10.69
N THR A 77 10.97 11.77 -9.92
CA THR A 77 10.85 11.01 -8.67
C THR A 77 10.86 9.49 -8.93
N PRO A 78 10.96 8.62 -7.90
CA PRO A 78 10.93 7.17 -8.10
C PRO A 78 9.63 6.68 -8.77
N THR A 79 8.53 7.40 -8.54
CA THR A 79 7.22 7.18 -9.16
C THR A 79 7.12 7.71 -10.60
N LYS A 80 8.22 8.19 -11.19
CA LYS A 80 8.31 8.78 -12.54
C LYS A 80 7.54 10.09 -12.70
N CYS A 81 7.21 10.77 -11.61
CA CYS A 81 6.57 12.09 -11.68
C CYS A 81 7.58 13.17 -12.04
N ARG A 82 7.13 14.16 -12.82
CA ARG A 82 7.89 15.36 -13.18
C ARG A 82 7.19 16.60 -12.60
N PRO A 83 7.92 17.67 -12.28
CA PRO A 83 7.31 18.96 -12.00
C PRO A 83 6.50 19.46 -13.19
N CYS A 84 5.36 20.08 -12.90
CA CYS A 84 4.57 20.82 -13.86
C CYS A 84 5.41 22.03 -14.30
N PRO A 85 5.63 22.25 -15.60
CA PRO A 85 6.37 23.42 -16.06
C PRO A 85 5.74 24.73 -15.54
N PRO A 86 6.55 25.77 -15.29
CA PRO A 86 6.02 27.09 -14.97
C PRO A 86 5.27 27.64 -16.18
N ASP A 87 4.12 28.27 -15.92
CA ASP A 87 3.34 28.98 -16.90
C ASP A 87 4.03 30.33 -17.20
N PRO A 88 4.49 30.57 -18.45
CA PRO A 88 5.16 31.81 -18.81
C PRO A 88 4.25 33.03 -18.76
N GLU A 89 2.93 32.86 -18.84
CA GLU A 89 1.96 33.97 -18.84
C GLU A 89 1.45 34.32 -17.44
N ARG A 90 1.69 33.46 -16.44
CA ARG A 90 1.18 33.61 -15.07
C ARG A 90 2.28 33.67 -14.01
N ASP A 91 3.31 34.47 -14.28
CA ASP A 91 4.32 34.86 -13.27
C ASP A 91 4.96 33.67 -12.53
N GLY A 92 5.26 32.59 -13.27
CA GLY A 92 5.91 31.39 -12.70
C GLY A 92 4.99 30.44 -11.91
N LEU A 93 3.68 30.71 -11.85
CA LEU A 93 2.70 29.74 -11.35
C LEU A 93 2.73 28.47 -12.22
N ARG A 94 2.66 27.32 -11.58
CA ARG A 94 2.67 26.02 -12.28
C ARG A 94 1.25 25.55 -12.43
N THR A 95 0.65 25.76 -13.59
CA THR A 95 -0.75 25.38 -13.84
C THR A 95 -0.88 24.31 -14.92
N CYS A 96 -1.84 23.41 -14.74
CA CYS A 96 -2.22 22.44 -15.76
C CYS A 96 -3.73 22.21 -15.70
N ASN A 97 -4.45 22.43 -16.81
CA ASN A 97 -5.89 22.25 -16.92
C ASN A 97 -6.70 22.98 -15.82
N GLY A 98 -6.30 24.21 -15.47
CA GLY A 98 -6.97 25.01 -14.43
C GLY A 98 -6.58 24.68 -12.98
N TRP A 99 -5.73 23.66 -12.76
CA TRP A 99 -5.20 23.33 -11.45
C TRP A 99 -3.85 23.99 -11.22
N VAL A 100 -3.63 24.51 -10.01
CA VAL A 100 -2.35 25.12 -9.59
C VAL A 100 -1.57 24.12 -8.75
N PHE A 101 -0.31 23.89 -9.10
CA PHE A 101 0.59 22.96 -8.43
C PHE A 101 1.54 23.70 -7.50
N TYR A 102 1.52 23.31 -6.22
CA TYR A 102 2.42 23.82 -5.20
C TYR A 102 3.34 22.70 -4.78
N TYR A 103 4.65 22.94 -4.93
CA TYR A 103 5.68 21.93 -4.67
C TYR A 103 6.37 22.12 -3.32
N GLN A 104 6.28 23.33 -2.76
CA GLN A 104 6.67 23.64 -1.39
C GLN A 104 5.46 23.50 -0.46
N ASP A 105 5.63 23.79 0.84
CA ASP A 105 4.55 23.73 1.81
C ASP A 105 3.35 24.57 1.35
N TRP A 106 2.23 23.91 1.08
CA TRP A 106 0.94 24.57 0.86
C TRP A 106 0.54 25.26 2.16
N LYS A 107 0.65 26.59 2.21
CA LYS A 107 0.11 27.38 3.31
C LYS A 107 -1.37 27.58 3.02
N LEU A 108 -2.23 27.01 3.88
CA LEU A 108 -3.70 27.05 3.76
C LEU A 108 -4.30 28.47 3.66
N VAL A 109 -3.49 29.50 3.92
CA VAL A 109 -3.90 30.90 4.05
C VAL A 109 -4.57 31.41 2.77
N ASP A 110 -4.24 30.87 1.60
CA ASP A 110 -4.68 31.43 0.32
C ASP A 110 -6.00 30.85 -0.19
N SER A 111 -6.39 29.63 0.20
CA SER A 111 -7.59 28.96 -0.33
C SER A 111 -8.73 28.80 0.68
N TRP A 112 -8.43 28.68 1.98
CA TRP A 112 -9.48 28.44 2.99
C TRP A 112 -10.26 29.71 3.36
N LYS A 113 -9.67 30.90 3.18
CA LYS A 113 -10.38 32.18 3.34
C LYS A 113 -11.49 32.39 2.31
N GLN A 114 -11.50 31.62 1.22
CA GLN A 114 -12.48 31.74 0.13
C GLN A 114 -13.54 30.64 0.14
N SER A 115 -13.40 29.59 0.95
CA SER A 115 -14.44 28.56 1.05
C SER A 115 -15.50 28.99 2.07
N SER A 116 -16.75 29.07 1.64
CA SER A 116 -17.95 29.46 2.42
C SER A 116 -18.32 28.51 3.58
N PHE A 117 -17.39 27.66 4.02
CA PHE A 117 -17.59 26.56 4.97
C PHE A 117 -16.68 26.70 6.20
N SER A 118 -16.46 27.93 6.67
CA SER A 118 -15.69 28.22 7.88
C SER A 118 -16.56 28.07 9.14
N PHE A 119 -16.58 26.89 9.76
CA PHE A 119 -17.15 26.69 11.09
C PHE A 119 -16.13 26.90 12.23
N LEU A 120 -14.94 27.43 11.94
CA LEU A 120 -13.89 27.69 12.94
C LEU A 120 -13.74 29.20 13.20
N PRO A 121 -13.49 29.61 14.46
CA PRO A 121 -13.22 31.01 14.82
C PRO A 121 -12.07 31.62 14.01
N GLU A 122 -12.09 32.93 13.82
CA GLU A 122 -11.10 33.70 13.04
C GLU A 122 -9.66 33.55 13.57
N ASP A 123 -9.52 33.22 14.86
CA ASP A 123 -8.26 32.98 15.55
C ASP A 123 -7.82 31.50 15.58
N ALA A 124 -8.53 30.60 14.89
CA ALA A 124 -8.21 29.18 14.91
C ALA A 124 -6.89 28.92 14.14
N PRO A 125 -5.95 28.14 14.72
CA PRO A 125 -4.72 27.80 14.04
C PRO A 125 -5.02 27.01 12.76
N VAL A 126 -4.45 27.48 11.66
CA VAL A 126 -4.58 26.92 10.32
C VAL A 126 -4.30 25.41 10.33
N PRO A 127 -5.25 24.53 9.93
CA PRO A 127 -5.03 23.09 9.97
C PRO A 127 -3.96 22.68 8.95
N VAL A 128 -2.80 22.25 9.46
CA VAL A 128 -1.75 21.60 8.66
C VAL A 128 -2.13 20.12 8.50
N TYR A 129 -2.30 19.64 7.27
CA TYR A 129 -2.67 18.23 6.98
C TYR A 129 -1.68 17.19 7.53
N ARG A 130 -0.49 17.61 7.98
CA ARG A 130 0.46 16.80 8.76
C ARG A 130 0.39 17.14 10.24
N ILE A 131 -0.76 16.88 10.89
CA ILE A 131 -0.88 17.06 12.34
C ILE A 131 0.21 16.23 13.05
N GLY A 132 1.11 16.95 13.73
CA GLY A 132 2.15 16.42 14.64
C GLY A 132 3.40 15.80 14.02
N SER A 133 3.44 15.52 12.71
CA SER A 133 4.59 14.84 12.08
C SER A 133 5.62 15.84 11.58
N THR A 134 6.88 15.70 12.01
CA THR A 134 7.98 16.58 11.61
C THR A 134 9.08 15.77 10.88
N PRO A 135 9.99 16.43 10.15
CA PRO A 135 11.15 15.75 9.57
C PRO A 135 12.05 15.05 10.61
N SER A 136 12.00 15.46 11.88
CA SER A 136 12.74 14.83 12.98
C SER A 136 11.90 13.80 13.76
N ASP A 137 10.57 13.85 13.65
CA ASP A 137 9.62 12.92 14.24
C ASP A 137 8.49 12.58 13.25
N PRO A 138 8.75 11.67 12.29
CA PRO A 138 7.78 11.32 11.26
C PRO A 138 6.58 10.54 11.83
N LEU A 139 6.75 9.88 13.00
CA LEU A 139 5.77 9.04 13.67
C LEU A 139 5.51 9.55 15.11
N PRO A 140 4.92 10.75 15.25
CA PRO A 140 4.65 11.34 16.56
C PRO A 140 3.76 10.43 17.39
N SER A 141 3.79 10.61 18.72
CA SER A 141 2.97 9.84 19.65
C SER A 141 1.49 9.84 19.30
N SER A 142 0.97 10.94 18.75
CA SER A 142 -0.40 11.05 18.25
C SER A 142 -0.75 10.11 17.08
N ARG A 143 0.27 9.59 16.36
CA ARG A 143 0.13 8.62 15.27
C ARG A 143 0.42 7.19 15.69
N LYS A 144 0.73 6.94 16.97
CA LYS A 144 0.85 5.57 17.49
C LYS A 144 -0.54 4.95 17.57
N GLY A 145 -0.90 4.17 16.56
CA GLY A 145 -2.07 3.32 16.62
C GLY A 145 -1.86 2.20 17.65
N CYS A 146 -2.80 2.03 18.55
CA CYS A 146 -2.89 0.83 19.39
C CYS A 146 -4.09 0.00 18.94
N LEU A 147 -3.97 -1.32 19.06
CA LEU A 147 -5.10 -2.20 18.82
C LEU A 147 -6.11 -2.05 19.96
N ASN A 148 -7.39 -1.91 19.62
CA ASN A 148 -8.46 -1.82 20.62
C ASN A 148 -8.69 -3.20 21.26
N TYR A 149 -8.22 -3.38 22.48
CA TYR A 149 -8.30 -4.64 23.21
C TYR A 149 -9.75 -5.14 23.40
N ASN A 150 -10.66 -4.24 23.78
CA ASN A 150 -12.06 -4.60 24.04
C ASN A 150 -12.73 -5.10 22.76
N LEU A 151 -12.51 -4.38 21.65
CA LEU A 151 -13.00 -4.78 20.34
C LEU A 151 -12.41 -6.13 19.91
N LEU A 152 -11.10 -6.31 20.02
CA LEU A 152 -10.47 -7.57 19.65
C LEU A 152 -10.99 -8.75 20.47
N ARG A 153 -11.24 -8.54 21.77
CA ARG A 153 -11.84 -9.54 22.65
C ARG A 153 -13.27 -9.88 22.22
N GLN A 154 -14.08 -8.87 21.86
CA GLN A 154 -15.42 -9.06 21.30
C GLN A 154 -15.37 -9.85 19.98
N MET A 155 -14.36 -9.59 19.14
CA MET A 155 -14.12 -10.32 17.89
C MET A 155 -13.57 -11.76 18.09
N GLY A 156 -13.45 -12.22 19.34
CA GLY A 156 -13.01 -13.59 19.66
C GLY A 156 -11.50 -13.78 19.83
N LEU A 157 -10.73 -12.70 20.04
CA LEU A 157 -9.32 -12.82 20.40
C LEU A 157 -9.17 -13.44 21.78
N SER A 158 -8.46 -14.57 21.85
CA SER A 158 -8.17 -15.28 23.09
C SER A 158 -6.67 -15.45 23.32
N LYS A 159 -6.27 -15.65 24.58
CA LYS A 159 -4.87 -15.97 24.93
C LYS A 159 -4.35 -17.20 24.17
N SER A 160 -5.21 -18.19 23.92
CA SER A 160 -4.83 -19.40 23.18
C SER A 160 -4.59 -19.14 21.69
N ARG A 161 -5.38 -18.26 21.06
CA ARG A 161 -5.13 -17.83 19.67
C ARG A 161 -3.82 -17.06 19.53
N LEU A 162 -3.54 -16.16 20.48
CA LEU A 162 -2.27 -15.41 20.53
C LEU A 162 -1.06 -16.34 20.65
N LYS A 163 -1.10 -17.29 21.59
CA LYS A 163 -0.01 -18.25 21.82
C LYS A 163 0.23 -19.19 20.62
N ARG A 164 -0.83 -19.52 19.87
CA ARG A 164 -0.71 -20.34 18.65
C ARG A 164 -0.31 -19.53 17.42
N HIS A 165 -0.12 -18.21 17.56
CA HIS A 165 0.19 -17.31 16.45
C HIS A 165 -0.79 -17.44 15.28
N ASP A 166 -2.10 -17.58 15.57
CA ASP A 166 -3.15 -17.80 14.56
C ASP A 166 -3.24 -16.61 13.58
N PRO A 167 -2.66 -16.70 12.37
CA PRO A 167 -2.59 -15.56 11.46
C PRO A 167 -3.93 -15.38 10.72
N LEU A 168 -4.71 -16.46 10.58
CA LEU A 168 -6.00 -16.46 9.93
C LEU A 168 -7.03 -15.65 10.73
N PHE A 169 -6.89 -15.60 12.05
CA PHE A 169 -7.67 -14.70 12.89
C PHE A 169 -7.53 -13.24 12.47
N PHE A 170 -6.29 -12.75 12.32
CA PHE A 170 -6.03 -11.37 11.94
C PHE A 170 -6.50 -11.07 10.51
N LEU A 171 -6.34 -12.03 9.59
CA LEU A 171 -6.86 -11.88 8.23
C LEU A 171 -8.39 -11.74 8.23
N GLN A 172 -9.09 -12.49 9.07
CA GLN A 172 -10.56 -12.41 9.20
C GLN A 172 -11.08 -11.11 9.85
N LEU A 173 -10.22 -10.34 10.53
CA LEU A 173 -10.59 -9.01 11.00
C LEU A 173 -10.71 -8.02 9.84
N LEU A 174 -9.89 -8.20 8.80
CA LEU A 174 -9.86 -7.34 7.62
C LEU A 174 -10.77 -7.85 6.51
N LEU A 175 -10.75 -9.17 6.28
CA LEU A 175 -11.42 -9.87 5.19
C LEU A 175 -12.31 -10.99 5.77
N PRO A 176 -13.53 -10.66 6.27
CA PRO A 176 -14.41 -11.65 6.87
C PRO A 176 -14.75 -12.78 5.90
N ILE A 177 -14.47 -14.03 6.33
CA ILE A 177 -14.79 -15.25 5.58
C ILE A 177 -16.28 -15.55 5.69
N CYS A 178 -16.84 -15.46 6.91
CA CYS A 178 -18.27 -15.53 7.12
C CYS A 178 -18.90 -14.16 6.89
N ARG A 179 -20.19 -14.13 6.55
CA ARG A 179 -20.95 -12.88 6.54
C ARG A 179 -21.06 -12.35 7.98
N PRO A 180 -20.81 -11.05 8.22
CA PRO A 180 -20.93 -10.45 9.55
C PRO A 180 -22.32 -10.61 10.18
N ASP A 181 -23.39 -10.58 9.38
CA ASP A 181 -24.78 -10.75 9.82
C ASP A 181 -25.12 -12.19 10.23
N ALA A 182 -24.34 -13.17 9.76
CA ALA A 182 -24.43 -14.57 10.16
C ALA A 182 -23.33 -14.97 11.15
N SER A 183 -22.62 -13.98 11.71
CA SER A 183 -21.63 -14.23 12.76
C SER A 183 -22.30 -14.40 14.12
N ASP A 184 -21.58 -15.03 15.05
CA ASP A 184 -21.93 -15.14 16.46
C ASP A 184 -21.56 -13.89 17.27
N ILE A 185 -21.16 -12.80 16.60
CA ILE A 185 -20.70 -11.56 17.22
C ILE A 185 -21.83 -10.55 17.23
N GLU A 186 -22.23 -10.13 18.43
CA GLU A 186 -23.22 -9.09 18.61
C GLU A 186 -22.75 -7.77 17.98
N GLN A 187 -23.58 -7.20 17.10
CA GLN A 187 -23.32 -5.96 16.36
C GLN A 187 -21.95 -5.96 15.66
N ASP A 188 -21.64 -7.02 14.92
CA ASP A 188 -20.37 -7.14 14.18
C ASP A 188 -20.15 -5.91 13.27
N PRO A 189 -19.13 -5.06 13.54
CA PRO A 189 -18.90 -3.82 12.81
C PRO A 189 -18.16 -4.06 11.47
N ARG A 190 -17.76 -5.30 11.16
CA ARG A 190 -17.01 -5.60 9.95
C ARG A 190 -17.92 -5.56 8.73
N LEU A 191 -17.36 -5.16 7.59
CA LEU A 191 -18.05 -5.24 6.31
C LEU A 191 -17.91 -6.65 5.71
N PRO A 192 -18.97 -7.20 5.08
CA PRO A 192 -18.86 -8.47 4.37
C PRO A 192 -17.83 -8.35 3.24
N TYR A 193 -16.95 -9.36 3.13
CA TYR A 193 -15.93 -9.39 2.08
C TYR A 193 -16.11 -10.60 1.15
N TYR A 194 -15.78 -11.81 1.59
CA TYR A 194 -15.80 -12.99 0.73
C TYR A 194 -17.20 -13.35 0.23
N SER A 195 -18.24 -13.08 1.02
CA SER A 195 -19.64 -13.25 0.60
C SER A 195 -20.03 -12.34 -0.55
N ASN A 196 -19.54 -11.10 -0.55
CA ASN A 196 -19.80 -10.15 -1.60
C ASN A 196 -19.04 -10.55 -2.88
N ILE A 197 -17.76 -10.89 -2.75
CA ILE A 197 -16.93 -11.37 -3.88
C ILE A 197 -17.56 -12.60 -4.53
N MET A 198 -18.02 -13.56 -3.71
CA MET A 198 -18.74 -14.74 -4.21
C MET A 198 -19.95 -14.32 -5.05
N THR A 199 -20.80 -13.45 -4.50
CA THR A 199 -22.04 -12.99 -5.14
C THR A 199 -21.76 -12.27 -6.46
N TRP A 200 -20.85 -11.30 -6.45
CA TRP A 200 -20.50 -10.51 -7.65
C TRP A 200 -19.79 -11.35 -8.71
N SER A 201 -18.87 -12.22 -8.31
CA SER A 201 -18.15 -13.10 -9.24
C SER A 201 -19.08 -14.13 -9.86
N GLN A 202 -20.02 -14.69 -9.09
CA GLN A 202 -21.02 -15.62 -9.60
C GLN A 202 -22.00 -14.93 -10.57
N SER A 203 -22.50 -13.74 -10.20
CA SER A 203 -23.35 -12.91 -11.07
C SER A 203 -22.65 -12.59 -12.40
N TYR A 204 -21.37 -12.24 -12.34
CA TYR A 204 -20.56 -12.00 -13.54
C TYR A 204 -20.32 -13.26 -14.38
N ALA A 205 -20.07 -14.41 -13.74
CA ALA A 205 -19.93 -15.69 -14.45
C ALA A 205 -21.19 -16.06 -15.23
N THR A 206 -22.37 -15.88 -14.62
CA THR A 206 -23.67 -16.08 -15.30
C THR A 206 -23.83 -15.14 -16.49
N LYS A 207 -23.48 -13.85 -16.35
CA LYS A 207 -23.53 -12.85 -17.43
C LYS A 207 -22.60 -13.18 -18.60
N LEU A 208 -21.44 -13.79 -18.33
CA LEU A 208 -20.53 -14.28 -19.36
C LEU A 208 -21.04 -15.53 -20.09
N GLY A 209 -22.21 -16.06 -19.71
CA GLY A 209 -22.77 -17.29 -20.28
C GLY A 209 -22.06 -18.56 -19.78
N LEU A 210 -21.21 -18.47 -18.76
CA LEU A 210 -20.46 -19.63 -18.25
C LEU A 210 -21.36 -20.63 -17.52
N GLY A 211 -22.50 -20.19 -17.02
CA GLY A 211 -23.54 -21.06 -16.45
C GLY A 211 -24.48 -21.70 -17.49
N GLY A 212 -24.24 -21.50 -18.79
CA GLY A 212 -25.08 -22.01 -19.87
C GLY A 212 -24.80 -23.47 -20.26
N SER A 213 -25.59 -23.99 -21.20
CA SER A 213 -25.51 -25.38 -21.69
C SER A 213 -24.44 -25.62 -22.77
N PHE A 214 -23.78 -24.57 -23.27
CA PHE A 214 -22.81 -24.67 -24.36
C PHE A 214 -21.38 -24.43 -23.86
N GLY A 215 -20.54 -25.48 -23.91
CA GLY A 215 -19.12 -25.43 -23.54
C GLY A 215 -18.78 -26.20 -22.25
N HIS A 216 -17.64 -25.85 -21.64
CA HIS A 216 -17.16 -26.50 -20.41
C HIS A 216 -18.02 -26.13 -19.20
N LYS A 217 -18.39 -27.13 -18.39
CA LYS A 217 -19.14 -26.93 -17.13
C LYS A 217 -18.41 -25.96 -16.21
N PHE A 218 -19.05 -24.82 -15.91
CA PHE A 218 -18.57 -23.89 -14.89
C PHE A 218 -19.16 -24.27 -13.53
N LYS A 219 -18.28 -24.56 -12.58
CA LYS A 219 -18.68 -24.80 -11.18
C LYS A 219 -18.96 -23.46 -10.49
N GLU A 220 -20.05 -23.41 -9.74
CA GLU A 220 -20.41 -22.27 -8.88
C GLU A 220 -19.24 -21.82 -8.00
N VAL A 221 -19.12 -20.51 -7.82
CA VAL A 221 -18.09 -19.89 -6.99
C VAL A 221 -18.47 -20.08 -5.52
N MET A 222 -17.55 -20.63 -4.72
CA MET A 222 -17.76 -20.88 -3.30
C MET A 222 -16.72 -20.15 -2.45
N ILE A 223 -17.13 -19.61 -1.29
CA ILE A 223 -16.24 -18.89 -0.36
C ILE A 223 -14.95 -19.66 -0.03
N PRO A 224 -14.97 -20.97 0.32
CA PRO A 224 -13.74 -21.69 0.61
C PRO A 224 -12.75 -21.75 -0.55
N GLU A 225 -13.23 -21.74 -1.80
CA GLU A 225 -12.36 -21.71 -2.98
C GLU A 225 -11.74 -20.32 -3.18
N LEU A 226 -12.47 -19.25 -2.87
CA LEU A 226 -11.95 -17.87 -2.89
C LEU A 226 -10.85 -17.68 -1.84
N VAL A 227 -11.04 -18.21 -0.62
CA VAL A 227 -10.00 -18.16 0.42
C VAL A 227 -8.74 -18.92 -0.02
N ARG A 228 -8.89 -20.06 -0.70
CA ARG A 228 -7.76 -20.83 -1.25
C ARG A 228 -7.11 -20.11 -2.43
N PHE A 229 -7.89 -19.39 -3.24
CA PHE A 229 -7.38 -18.56 -4.33
C PHE A 229 -6.46 -17.47 -3.78
N ASP A 230 -6.89 -16.71 -2.77
CA ASP A 230 -6.04 -15.70 -2.11
C ASP A 230 -4.85 -16.34 -1.39
N GLY A 231 -5.06 -17.51 -0.75
CA GLY A 231 -3.98 -18.28 -0.15
C GLY A 231 -2.89 -18.68 -1.15
N ALA A 232 -3.26 -19.04 -2.38
CA ALA A 232 -2.32 -19.33 -3.45
C ALA A 232 -1.53 -18.08 -3.88
N LEU A 233 -2.18 -16.91 -3.97
CA LEU A 233 -1.52 -15.65 -4.29
C LEU A 233 -0.54 -15.21 -3.20
N ILE A 234 -0.96 -15.28 -1.93
CA ILE A 234 -0.11 -14.93 -0.78
C ILE A 234 1.11 -15.84 -0.71
N ARG A 235 0.89 -17.16 -0.87
CA ARG A 235 1.97 -18.14 -0.82
C ARG A 235 2.93 -18.01 -2.00
N ASP A 236 2.41 -17.74 -3.21
CA ASP A 236 3.26 -17.43 -4.36
C ASP A 236 4.16 -16.21 -4.09
N GLY A 237 3.58 -15.13 -3.55
CA GLY A 237 4.32 -13.93 -3.17
C GLY A 237 5.40 -14.17 -2.11
N LEU A 238 5.10 -14.99 -1.10
CA LEU A 238 6.08 -15.39 -0.07
C LEU A 238 7.26 -16.17 -0.67
N LEU A 239 7.00 -16.99 -1.68
CA LEU A 239 8.01 -17.78 -2.38
C LEU A 239 8.73 -16.98 -3.48
N GLY A 240 8.86 -15.65 -3.29
CA GLY A 240 9.53 -14.70 -4.19
C GLY A 240 8.68 -14.20 -5.35
N GLY A 241 7.39 -14.57 -5.40
CA GLY A 241 6.58 -14.51 -6.62
C GLY A 241 7.13 -15.48 -7.65
N ALA A 242 6.28 -16.18 -8.40
CA ALA A 242 6.80 -16.88 -9.57
C ALA A 242 7.38 -15.82 -10.53
N THR A 243 8.71 -15.73 -10.53
CA THR A 243 9.55 -14.77 -11.26
C THR A 243 8.91 -14.41 -12.60
N ASP A 244 8.41 -13.18 -12.68
CA ASP A 244 7.81 -12.58 -13.88
C ASP A 244 6.41 -13.09 -14.30
N GLY A 245 5.51 -13.31 -13.33
CA GLY A 245 4.09 -13.60 -13.62
C GLY A 245 3.79 -15.06 -13.96
N ALA A 246 4.74 -15.97 -13.71
CA ALA A 246 4.66 -17.39 -14.04
C ALA A 246 4.00 -18.25 -12.94
N ILE A 247 2.93 -17.75 -12.29
CA ILE A 247 2.31 -18.43 -11.13
C ILE A 247 1.85 -19.86 -11.44
N TYR A 248 1.56 -20.18 -12.71
CA TYR A 248 1.21 -21.53 -13.15
C TYR A 248 2.27 -22.60 -12.79
N ARG A 249 3.54 -22.20 -12.60
CA ARG A 249 4.63 -23.11 -12.16
C ARG A 249 4.36 -23.74 -10.81
N ARG A 250 3.57 -23.10 -9.94
CA ARG A 250 3.15 -23.66 -8.63
C ARG A 250 2.39 -24.98 -8.76
N TRP A 251 1.83 -25.27 -9.93
CA TRP A 251 1.07 -26.49 -10.22
C TRP A 251 1.81 -27.50 -11.10
N LYS A 252 3.08 -27.27 -11.45
CA LYS A 252 3.87 -28.18 -12.30
C LYS A 252 4.84 -29.01 -11.45
N PRO A 253 4.59 -30.30 -11.20
CA PRO A 253 5.43 -31.12 -10.31
C PRO A 253 6.91 -31.19 -10.68
N ASP A 254 7.21 -31.12 -11.99
CA ASP A 254 8.57 -31.20 -12.52
C ASP A 254 9.31 -29.84 -12.51
N ASP A 255 8.64 -28.76 -12.09
CA ASP A 255 9.21 -27.41 -12.07
C ASP A 255 9.77 -27.09 -10.68
N ALA A 256 10.92 -26.41 -10.61
CA ALA A 256 11.52 -25.98 -9.35
C ALA A 256 10.60 -25.04 -8.54
N GLY A 257 9.64 -24.38 -9.20
CA GLY A 257 8.63 -23.54 -8.58
C GLY A 257 7.43 -24.30 -8.01
N TYR A 258 7.34 -25.62 -8.16
CA TYR A 258 6.21 -26.42 -7.68
C TYR A 258 5.91 -26.18 -6.20
N ASP A 259 4.63 -26.08 -5.86
CA ASP A 259 4.21 -26.01 -4.47
C ASP A 259 3.06 -26.99 -4.20
N GLN A 260 3.35 -28.01 -3.39
CA GLN A 260 2.40 -29.07 -3.05
C GLN A 260 1.13 -28.54 -2.35
N TYR A 261 1.22 -27.47 -1.57
CA TYR A 261 0.09 -26.95 -0.81
C TYR A 261 -0.85 -26.14 -1.73
N ILE A 262 -0.28 -25.36 -2.65
CA ILE A 262 -1.05 -24.70 -3.72
C ILE A 262 -1.72 -25.75 -4.59
N GLY A 263 -0.97 -26.73 -5.08
CA GLY A 263 -1.49 -27.81 -5.92
C GLY A 263 -2.60 -28.65 -5.27
N ALA A 264 -2.46 -28.95 -3.97
CA ALA A 264 -3.44 -29.72 -3.21
C ALA A 264 -4.69 -28.91 -2.83
N SER A 265 -4.58 -27.59 -2.65
CA SER A 265 -5.70 -26.76 -2.20
C SER A 265 -6.68 -26.41 -3.33
N LEU A 266 -6.16 -26.08 -4.51
CA LEU A 266 -6.93 -25.60 -5.65
C LEU A 266 -6.24 -26.04 -6.94
N THR A 267 -6.97 -26.62 -7.89
CA THR A 267 -6.37 -27.03 -9.16
C THR A 267 -6.03 -25.81 -10.03
N HIS A 268 -5.02 -25.91 -10.90
CA HIS A 268 -4.64 -24.83 -11.82
C HIS A 268 -5.82 -24.39 -12.70
N THR A 269 -6.59 -25.35 -13.24
CA THR A 269 -7.77 -25.06 -14.04
C THR A 269 -8.82 -24.28 -13.25
N ARG A 270 -9.07 -24.65 -11.99
CA ARG A 270 -10.05 -23.95 -11.15
C ARG A 270 -9.54 -22.56 -10.78
N PHE A 271 -8.25 -22.41 -10.50
CA PHE A 271 -7.62 -21.10 -10.27
C PHE A 271 -7.85 -20.15 -11.46
N LEU A 272 -7.63 -20.62 -12.70
CA LEU A 272 -7.89 -19.83 -13.91
C LEU A 272 -9.37 -19.47 -14.09
N GLN A 273 -10.29 -20.39 -13.77
CA GLN A 273 -11.73 -20.12 -13.81
C GLN A 273 -12.10 -19.00 -12.82
N LEU A 274 -11.63 -19.08 -11.57
CA LEU A 274 -11.90 -18.07 -10.55
C LEU A 274 -11.26 -16.73 -10.93
N LYS A 275 -10.00 -16.73 -11.39
CA LYS A 275 -9.31 -15.53 -11.88
C LYS A 275 -10.08 -14.80 -12.97
N ARG A 276 -10.71 -15.55 -13.89
CA ARG A 276 -11.50 -14.98 -14.99
C ARG A 276 -12.74 -14.24 -14.51
N VAL A 277 -13.38 -14.71 -13.43
CA VAL A 277 -14.68 -14.20 -12.98
C VAL A 277 -14.60 -13.32 -11.73
N TRP A 278 -13.43 -13.19 -11.12
CA TRP A 278 -13.24 -12.45 -9.87
C TRP A 278 -13.71 -11.00 -9.97
N LYS A 279 -14.65 -10.60 -9.10
CA LYS A 279 -15.18 -9.23 -8.99
C LYS A 279 -15.21 -8.76 -7.54
N LEU A 280 -14.80 -7.50 -7.35
CA LEU A 280 -14.76 -6.80 -6.06
C LEU A 280 -15.94 -5.85 -5.86
N ASN A 281 -16.85 -5.75 -6.83
CA ASN A 281 -18.04 -4.91 -6.79
C ASN A 281 -19.07 -5.42 -7.81
N ASP A 282 -20.32 -4.94 -7.70
CA ASP A 282 -21.29 -5.08 -8.78
C ASP A 282 -21.15 -3.91 -9.77
N ASN A 283 -20.37 -4.13 -10.82
CA ASN A 283 -20.21 -3.16 -11.90
C ASN A 283 -21.53 -2.80 -12.63
N GLN A 284 -22.65 -3.49 -12.37
CA GLN A 284 -23.94 -3.09 -12.94
C GLN A 284 -24.59 -1.92 -12.20
N GLU A 285 -24.31 -1.75 -10.91
CA GLU A 285 -24.83 -0.62 -10.13
C GLU A 285 -23.99 0.64 -10.32
N ALA A 286 -22.76 0.47 -10.83
CA ALA A 286 -21.91 1.59 -11.19
C ALA A 286 -22.50 2.37 -12.37
N LYS A 287 -22.71 3.66 -12.15
CA LYS A 287 -23.09 4.62 -13.21
C LYS A 287 -22.09 4.55 -14.34
N LYS A 288 -22.56 4.60 -15.58
CA LYS A 288 -21.67 4.59 -16.77
C LYS A 288 -21.20 6.00 -17.08
N ARG A 289 -20.08 6.08 -17.79
CA ARG A 289 -19.56 7.36 -18.28
C ARG A 289 -20.64 8.08 -19.10
N GLY A 290 -21.01 9.28 -18.65
CA GLY A 290 -22.06 10.10 -19.27
C GLY A 290 -23.42 10.03 -18.59
N GLU A 291 -23.62 9.15 -17.59
CA GLU A 291 -24.82 9.13 -16.76
C GLU A 291 -24.68 10.09 -15.57
N GLU A 292 -25.81 10.66 -15.14
CA GLU A 292 -25.86 11.52 -13.95
C GLU A 292 -25.40 10.75 -12.70
N GLY A 293 -24.46 11.34 -11.96
CA GLY A 293 -23.82 10.70 -10.81
C GLY A 293 -22.65 9.77 -11.14
N TYR A 294 -22.14 9.76 -12.37
CA TYR A 294 -20.89 9.06 -12.72
C TYR A 294 -19.67 9.68 -12.02
N ASP A 295 -19.01 8.88 -11.17
CA ASP A 295 -17.72 9.21 -10.58
C ASP A 295 -16.58 8.54 -11.37
N PRO A 296 -15.68 9.32 -12.02
CA PRO A 296 -14.54 8.77 -12.74
C PRO A 296 -13.37 8.34 -11.84
N ALA A 297 -13.46 8.53 -10.51
CA ALA A 297 -12.39 8.25 -9.54
C ALA A 297 -12.17 6.76 -9.22
#